data_AF-A0AAD1YLP1-F1
#
_entry.id   AF-A0AAD1YLP1-F1
#
_cell.length_a   1.000
_cell.length_b   1.000
_cell.length_c   1.000
_cell.angle_alpha   90.00
_cell.angle_beta   90.00
_cell.angle_gamma   90.00
#
_symmetry.space_group_name_H-M   'P 1'
#
loop_
_entity.id
_entity.type
_entity.pdbx_description
1 polymer ?
#
loop_
_entity_poly.entity_id
_entity_poly.type
_entity_poly.pdbx_seq_one_letter_code
_entity_poly.pdbx_strand_id
1 'polypeptide(L)'
;MKFKIYVDETRAFRHTFVVEVDSEKQLNEILDSAESESMLGINEYEDLLMERCNVIESIKDQDGDLGEIECNDYDNESEVDQ
;
A
#
# COMPACT_ATOMS: atom_id res chain seq x y z
N MET A 1 -7.35 -12.76 1.65
CA MET A 1 -7.14 -12.15 0.31
C MET A 1 -6.20 -10.97 0.50
N LYS A 2 -5.32 -10.69 -0.47
CA LYS A 2 -4.32 -9.62 -0.33
C LYS A 2 -4.68 -8.42 -1.20
N PHE A 3 -4.55 -7.22 -0.62
CA PHE A 3 -4.82 -5.95 -1.29
C PHE A 3 -3.61 -5.04 -1.14
N LYS A 4 -3.38 -4.22 -2.16
CA LYS A 4 -2.31 -3.22 -2.19
C LYS A 4 -2.96 -1.83 -2.14
N ILE A 5 -2.65 -1.09 -1.08
CA ILE A 5 -3.21 0.24 -0.80
C ILE A 5 -2.10 1.27 -1.00
N TYR A 6 -2.42 2.35 -1.70
CA TYR A 6 -1.51 3.47 -1.91
C TYR A 6 -2.08 4.69 -1.20
N VAL A 7 -1.29 5.28 -0.31
CA VAL A 7 -1.68 6.47 0.46
C VAL A 7 -0.73 7.59 0.10
N ASP A 8 -1.26 8.62 -0.55
CA ASP A 8 -0.52 9.81 -0.96
C ASP A 8 -0.66 10.90 0.13
N GLU A 9 0.39 11.14 0.92
CA GLU A 9 0.40 12.25 1.90
C GLU A 9 0.71 13.59 1.21
N THR A 10 1.62 13.57 0.24
CA THR A 10 1.89 14.70 -0.65
C THR A 10 2.12 14.20 -2.08
N ARG A 11 2.23 15.13 -3.06
CA ARG A 11 2.55 14.77 -4.45
C ARG A 11 3.86 13.99 -4.63
N ALA A 12 4.74 14.00 -3.63
CA ALA A 12 6.04 13.33 -3.65
C ALA A 12 6.17 12.24 -2.58
N PHE A 13 5.17 12.05 -1.71
CA PHE A 13 5.23 11.08 -0.61
C PHE A 13 4.05 10.13 -0.71
N ARG A 14 4.33 8.90 -1.15
CA ARG A 14 3.37 7.80 -1.25
C ARG A 14 3.84 6.66 -0.39
N HIS A 15 3.02 6.21 0.56
CA HIS A 15 3.25 4.91 1.19
C HIS A 15 2.42 3.84 0.51
N THR A 16 3.00 2.66 0.47
CA THR A 16 2.35 1.47 -0.06
C THR A 16 2.19 0.45 1.06
N PHE A 17 0.95 0.01 1.28
CA PHE A 17 0.63 -1.03 2.24
C PHE A 17 0.12 -2.26 1.50
N VAL A 18 0.64 -3.43 1.87
CA VAL A 18 0.06 -4.72 1.45
C VAL A 18 -0.64 -5.31 2.66
N VAL A 19 -1.96 -5.42 2.58
CA VAL A 19 -2.80 -5.93 3.67
C VAL A 19 -3.50 -7.21 3.27
N GLU A 20 -3.72 -8.07 4.25
CA GLU A 20 -4.54 -9.26 4.10
C GLU A 20 -5.83 -9.13 4.91
N VAL A 21 -6.94 -9.36 4.24
CA VAL A 21 -8.30 -9.33 4.81
C VAL A 21 -9.10 -10.54 4.35
N ASP A 22 -10.15 -10.89 5.07
CA ASP A 22 -11.02 -12.03 4.71
C ASP A 22 -11.88 -11.72 3.47
N SER A 23 -12.25 -10.45 3.27
CA SER A 23 -13.08 -10.02 2.13
C SER A 23 -12.83 -8.57 1.72
N GLU A 24 -13.11 -8.24 0.47
CA GLU A 24 -13.08 -6.86 -0.04
C GLU A 24 -14.04 -5.94 0.74
N LYS A 25 -15.20 -6.46 1.16
CA LYS A 25 -16.17 -5.68 1.94
C LYS A 25 -15.58 -5.21 3.26
N GLN A 26 -14.86 -6.09 3.97
CA GLN A 26 -14.19 -5.73 5.23
C GLN A 26 -13.16 -4.62 5.00
N LEU A 27 -12.39 -4.69 3.91
CA LEU A 27 -11.44 -3.64 3.56
C LEU A 27 -12.17 -2.30 3.34
N ASN A 28 -13.23 -2.27 2.53
CA ASN A 28 -13.99 -1.04 2.29
C ASN A 28 -14.57 -0.46 3.59
N GLU A 29 -15.11 -1.28 4.49
CA GLU A 29 -15.62 -0.80 5.79
C GLU A 29 -14.53 -0.12 6.65
N ILE A 30 -13.29 -0.61 6.57
CA ILE A 30 -12.13 -0.02 7.26
C ILE A 30 -11.72 1.31 6.61
N LEU A 31 -11.69 1.36 5.27
CA LEU A 31 -11.35 2.55 4.51
C LEU A 31 -12.40 3.67 4.70
N ASP A 32 -13.69 3.35 4.62
CA ASP A 32 -14.81 4.27 4.87
C ASP A 32 -14.76 4.88 6.28
N SER A 33 -14.37 4.07 7.27
CA SER A 33 -14.17 4.55 8.64
C SER A 33 -13.01 5.54 8.73
N ALA A 34 -11.91 5.27 8.03
CA ALA A 34 -10.72 6.12 7.99
C ALA A 34 -10.98 7.45 7.25
N GLU A 35 -11.87 7.49 6.25
CA GLU A 35 -12.26 8.75 5.58
C GLU A 35 -13.21 9.61 6.43
N SER A 36 -14.02 8.99 7.31
CA SER A 36 -14.95 9.70 8.20
C SER A 36 -14.26 10.34 9.41
N GLU A 37 -13.20 9.72 9.92
CA GLU A 37 -12.35 10.30 10.95
C GLU A 37 -11.33 11.24 10.28
N SER A 38 -11.51 12.55 10.49
CA SER A 38 -10.69 13.68 10.00
C SER A 38 -9.27 13.33 9.49
N MET A 39 -8.89 13.81 8.29
CA MET A 39 -7.55 13.78 7.66
C MET A 39 -6.45 13.09 8.52
N LEU A 40 -6.46 11.75 8.51
CA LEU A 40 -5.42 10.97 9.15
C LEU A 40 -4.10 11.17 8.40
N GLY A 41 -3.02 11.48 9.12
CA GLY A 41 -1.67 11.44 8.57
C GLY A 41 -1.27 10.02 8.20
N ILE A 42 -0.21 9.86 7.42
CA ILE A 42 0.18 8.55 6.89
C ILE A 42 0.55 7.53 7.97
N ASN A 43 1.05 8.03 9.12
CA ASN A 43 1.36 7.20 10.28
C ASN A 43 0.09 6.73 11.00
N GLU A 44 -0.91 7.61 11.15
CA GLU A 44 -2.19 7.24 11.78
C GLU A 44 -2.95 6.24 10.91
N TYR A 45 -2.81 6.36 9.59
CA TYR A 45 -3.37 5.41 8.64
C TYR A 45 -2.69 4.04 8.72
N GLU A 46 -1.36 4.01 8.89
CA GLU A 46 -0.60 2.79 9.10
C GLU A 46 -1.01 2.08 10.40
N ASP A 47 -1.13 2.83 11.52
CA ASP A 47 -1.59 2.29 12.79
C ASP A 47 -3.00 1.68 12.66
N LEU A 48 -3.92 2.37 11.99
CA LEU A 48 -5.28 1.88 11.75
C LEU A 48 -5.29 0.58 10.94
N LEU A 49 -4.46 0.49 9.89
CA LEU A 49 -4.34 -0.73 9.10
C LEU A 49 -3.71 -1.86 9.92
N MET A 50 -2.74 -1.60 10.78
CA MET A 50 -2.16 -2.63 11.65
C MET A 50 -3.13 -3.12 12.73
N GLU A 51 -4.03 -2.26 13.22
CA GLU A 51 -5.05 -2.66 14.21
C GLU A 51 -6.21 -3.42 13.58
N ARG A 52 -6.61 -3.08 12.35
CA ARG A 52 -7.84 -3.57 11.71
C ARG A 52 -7.60 -4.64 10.65
N CYS A 53 -6.40 -4.71 10.09
CA CYS A 53 -5.99 -5.64 9.04
C CYS A 53 -4.71 -6.37 9.44
N ASN A 54 -4.41 -7.47 8.74
CA ASN A 54 -3.10 -8.10 8.80
C ASN A 54 -2.17 -7.42 7.78
N VAL A 55 -1.35 -6.45 8.22
CA VAL A 55 -0.37 -5.78 7.35
C VAL A 55 0.81 -6.74 7.09
N ILE A 56 0.98 -7.14 5.84
CA ILE A 56 2.05 -8.04 5.41
C ILE A 56 3.32 -7.24 5.12
N GLU A 57 3.17 -6.07 4.50
CA GLU A 57 4.28 -5.23 4.06
C GLU A 57 3.88 -3.76 4.15
N SER A 58 4.78 -2.94 4.66
CA SER A 58 4.67 -1.48 4.71
C SER A 58 5.93 -0.89 4.08
N ILE A 59 5.77 -0.22 2.94
CA ILE A 59 6.86 0.45 2.23
C ILE A 59 6.69 1.95 2.44
N LYS A 60 7.62 2.52 3.20
CA LYS A 60 7.73 3.95 3.44
C LYS A 60 8.77 4.51 2.46
N ASP A 61 8.34 5.27 1.46
CA ASP A 61 9.24 6.07 0.63
C ASP A 61 9.79 7.21 1.50
N GLN A 62 10.86 6.94 2.28
CA GLN A 62 11.51 7.96 3.11
C GLN A 62 12.54 8.81 2.35
N ASP A 63 12.77 8.56 1.07
CA ASP A 63 13.77 9.25 0.28
C ASP A 63 13.13 10.27 -0.65
N GLY A 64 13.23 11.54 -0.27
CA GLY A 64 13.00 12.66 -1.18
C GLY A 64 14.03 12.76 -2.32
N ASP A 65 14.82 11.72 -2.60
CA ASP A 65 15.70 11.65 -3.77
C ASP A 65 16.18 10.19 -4.02
N LEU A 66 15.36 9.38 -4.69
CA LEU A 66 15.90 8.31 -5.54
C LEU A 66 15.26 8.43 -6.92
N GLY A 67 15.98 9.14 -7.79
CA GLY A 67 15.78 9.07 -9.22
C GLY A 67 15.68 7.63 -9.70
N GLU A 68 14.87 7.48 -10.74
CA GLU A 68 14.70 6.27 -11.56
C GLU A 68 13.97 5.12 -10.85
N ILE A 69 12.64 5.12 -11.00
CA ILE A 69 11.81 3.92 -10.86
C ILE A 69 12.25 2.96 -11.96
N GLU A 70 13.15 2.02 -11.64
CA GLU A 70 13.43 0.88 -12.51
C GLU A 70 12.25 -0.09 -12.40
N CYS A 71 11.40 -0.05 -13.43
CA CYS A 71 10.28 -0.94 -13.62
C CYS A 71 10.83 -2.30 -14.08
N ASN A 72 11.05 -3.24 -13.16
CA ASN A 72 11.24 -4.64 -13.55
C ASN A 72 9.86 -5.28 -13.70
N ASP A 73 9.45 -5.52 -14.95
CA ASP A 73 8.27 -6.29 -15.30
C ASP A 73 8.36 -7.68 -14.65
N TYR A 74 7.42 -7.98 -13.77
CA TYR A 74 7.16 -9.35 -13.31
C TYR A 74 6.44 -10.09 -14.45
N ASP A 75 7.20 -10.54 -15.44
CA ASP A 75 6.81 -11.67 -16.28
C ASP A 75 8.01 -12.59 -16.42
N ASN A 76 7.84 -13.80 -15.90
CA ASN A 76 8.81 -14.86 -15.93
C ASN A 76 9.01 -15.25 -17.41
N GLU A 77 10.06 -14.71 -18.04
CA GLU A 77 10.42 -15.03 -19.42
C GLU A 77 10.49 -16.56 -19.56
N SER A 78 9.46 -17.13 -20.18
CA SER A 78 9.53 -18.49 -20.69
C SER A 78 10.58 -18.50 -21.77
N GLU A 79 11.68 -19.21 -21.48
CA GLU A 79 12.74 -19.70 -22.35
C GLU A 79 12.60 -19.32 -23.84
N VAL A 80 13.43 -18.35 -24.26
CA VAL A 80 13.87 -18.24 -25.65
C VAL A 80 14.88 -19.36 -25.94
N ASP A 81 14.40 -20.48 -26.47
CA ASP A 81 15.26 -21.46 -27.14
C ASP A 81 15.53 -21.03 -28.59
N GLN A 82 16.76 -21.32 -29.04
CA GLN A 82 17.55 -20.68 -30.09
C GLN A 82 17.09 -20.92 -31.55
#